data_AF-A0A6I5C570-F1
#
_entry.id   AF-A0A6I5C570-F1
#
_cell.length_a   1.000
_cell.length_b   1.000
_cell.length_c   1.000
_cell.angle_alpha   90.00
_cell.angle_beta   90.00
_cell.angle_gamma   90.00
#
_symmetry.space_group_name_H-M   'P 1'
#
loop_
_entity.id
_entity.type
_entity.pdbx_description
1 polymer ?
#
loop_
_entity_poly.entity_id
_entity_poly.type
_entity_poly.pdbx_seq_one_letter_code
_entity_poly.pdbx_strand_id
1 'polypeptide(L)'
;RGHGATPVLVEAGPDATDRTRFAALLRDAHDHTDGPPAGLLSLLALAEESHGGGSVLPRGLALTVALLQALGDLGTDAPLWCATRGAVSVGRSDRIDSALQALVWGLGGVAGVEYPQRWAGLVDLPRRLDDRAATRLAEALTSPGGEDQLAVRATGLYGRRIVHAGLGDTPPVRDWSPEGTVLITGG
;
A
#
# COMPACT_ATOMS: atom_id res chain seq x y z
N ARG A 1 -8.79 8.81 -19.67
CA ARG A 1 -9.30 10.11 -19.17
C ARG A 1 -10.78 9.92 -18.86
N GLY A 2 -11.15 9.64 -17.61
CA GLY A 2 -12.54 9.34 -17.23
C GLY A 2 -12.98 9.93 -15.88
N HIS A 3 -12.02 10.27 -15.01
CA HIS A 3 -12.29 10.75 -13.65
C HIS A 3 -11.56 12.07 -13.33
N GLY A 4 -11.34 12.93 -14.33
CA GLY A 4 -10.79 14.28 -14.13
C GLY A 4 -9.26 14.38 -13.88
N ALA A 5 -8.57 13.27 -13.63
CA ALA A 5 -7.12 13.28 -13.44
C ALA A 5 -6.32 13.36 -14.77
N THR A 6 -5.23 14.13 -14.75
CA THR A 6 -4.18 14.13 -15.78
C THR A 6 -2.92 13.49 -15.18
N PRO A 7 -2.75 12.17 -15.29
CA PRO A 7 -1.63 11.48 -14.65
C PRO A 7 -0.32 11.74 -15.40
N VAL A 8 0.74 11.97 -14.64
CA VAL A 8 2.13 11.90 -15.11
C VAL A 8 2.70 10.58 -14.60
N LEU A 9 3.05 9.69 -15.53
CA LEU A 9 3.61 8.39 -15.18
C LEU A 9 5.10 8.55 -14.89
N VAL A 10 5.54 8.06 -13.73
CA VAL A 10 6.95 7.99 -13.34
C VAL A 10 7.31 6.54 -13.12
N GLU A 11 8.20 6.00 -13.96
CA GLU A 11 8.64 4.61 -13.86
C GLU A 11 9.90 4.50 -13.00
N ALA A 12 9.81 3.74 -11.91
CA ALA A 12 10.94 3.50 -11.02
C ALA A 12 11.94 2.53 -11.66
N GLY A 13 13.01 3.10 -12.23
CA GLY A 13 14.11 2.34 -12.83
C GLY A 13 14.86 1.43 -11.83
N PRO A 14 15.84 0.65 -12.31
CA PRO A 14 16.58 -0.31 -11.49
C PRO A 14 17.22 0.30 -10.24
N ASP A 15 17.71 1.53 -10.36
CA ASP A 15 18.43 2.25 -9.30
C ASP A 15 17.51 3.09 -8.40
N ALA A 16 16.19 3.04 -8.60
CA ALA A 16 15.23 3.85 -7.84
C ALA A 16 15.13 3.45 -6.35
N THR A 17 15.87 2.44 -5.89
CA THR A 17 16.02 2.18 -4.44
C THR A 17 17.05 3.10 -3.78
N ASP A 18 17.80 3.87 -4.55
CA ASP A 18 18.58 5.01 -4.05
C ASP A 18 17.67 6.24 -3.94
N ARG A 19 17.48 6.76 -2.72
CA ARG A 19 16.62 7.93 -2.45
C ARG A 19 17.01 9.18 -3.23
N THR A 20 18.30 9.41 -3.49
CA THR A 20 18.78 10.60 -4.21
C THR A 20 18.43 10.50 -5.69
N ARG A 21 18.61 9.31 -6.28
CA ARG A 21 18.20 9.03 -7.66
C ARG A 21 16.70 9.07 -7.81
N PHE A 22 15.94 8.56 -6.84
CA PHE A 22 14.48 8.66 -6.85
C PHE A 22 14.01 10.11 -6.75
N ALA A 23 14.61 10.92 -5.85
CA ALA A 23 14.30 12.34 -5.76
C ALA A 23 14.59 13.10 -7.06
N ALA A 24 15.69 12.78 -7.74
CA ALA A 24 16.01 13.35 -9.05
C ALA A 24 14.96 12.96 -10.12
N LEU A 25 14.55 11.69 -10.15
CA LEU A 25 13.51 11.20 -11.06
C LEU A 25 12.16 11.90 -10.84
N LEU A 26 11.74 12.09 -9.59
CA LEU A 26 10.50 12.80 -9.26
C LEU A 26 10.57 14.28 -9.62
N ARG A 27 11.73 14.92 -9.43
CA ARG A 27 11.95 16.33 -9.81
C ARG A 27 11.87 16.50 -11.32
N ASP A 28 12.55 15.66 -12.08
CA ASP A 28 12.51 15.67 -13.55
C ASP A 28 11.07 15.50 -14.05
N ALA A 29 10.31 14.56 -13.51
CA ALA A 29 8.90 14.39 -13.86
C ALA A 29 8.05 15.63 -13.53
N HIS A 30 8.33 16.30 -12.40
CA HIS A 30 7.61 17.50 -11.98
C HIS A 30 7.92 18.72 -12.86
N ASP A 31 9.15 18.86 -13.36
CA ASP A 31 9.55 19.97 -14.24
C ASP A 31 8.77 19.98 -15.58
N HIS A 32 8.12 18.87 -15.92
CA HIS A 32 7.25 18.73 -17.09
C HIS A 32 5.76 18.96 -16.77
N THR A 33 5.43 19.52 -15.60
CA THR A 33 4.06 19.75 -15.14
C THR A 33 3.80 21.21 -14.76
N ASP A 34 2.58 21.69 -14.97
CA ASP A 34 2.16 23.06 -14.65
C ASP A 34 1.79 23.21 -13.15
N GLY A 35 2.77 22.97 -12.26
CA GLY A 35 2.63 23.16 -10.81
C GLY A 35 2.58 21.85 -10.01
N PRO A 36 2.49 21.95 -8.66
CA PRO A 36 2.63 20.80 -7.77
C PRO A 36 1.53 19.76 -8.02
N PRO A 37 1.84 18.45 -7.92
CA PRO A 37 0.83 17.43 -8.11
C PRO A 37 -0.22 17.49 -7.00
N ALA A 38 -1.48 17.27 -7.36
CA ALA A 38 -2.58 17.19 -6.39
C ALA A 38 -2.45 15.98 -5.43
N GLY A 39 -1.64 14.99 -5.81
CA GLY A 39 -1.33 13.80 -5.02
C GLY A 39 -0.47 12.82 -5.81
N LEU A 40 0.06 11.83 -5.11
CA LEU A 40 0.89 10.76 -5.65
C LEU A 40 0.18 9.42 -5.43
N LEU A 41 0.09 8.59 -6.47
CA LEU A 41 -0.39 7.21 -6.36
C LEU A 41 0.77 6.26 -6.69
N SER A 42 1.34 5.65 -5.65
CA SER A 42 2.40 4.66 -5.80
C SER A 42 1.82 3.29 -6.13
N LEU A 43 2.28 2.68 -7.22
CA LEU A 43 2.02 1.28 -7.59
C LEU A 43 3.20 0.36 -7.28
N LEU A 44 4.20 0.86 -6.54
CA LEU A 44 5.49 0.19 -6.35
C LEU A 44 5.35 -1.14 -5.59
N ALA A 45 4.36 -1.25 -4.70
CA ALA A 45 4.11 -2.47 -3.94
C ALA A 45 3.85 -3.68 -4.83
N LEU A 46 3.37 -3.48 -6.07
CA LEU A 46 3.11 -4.56 -7.03
C LEU A 46 4.39 -5.30 -7.49
N ALA A 47 5.58 -4.74 -7.25
CA ALA A 47 6.87 -5.36 -7.52
C ALA A 47 7.26 -6.33 -6.39
N GLU A 48 6.81 -7.58 -6.48
CA GLU A 48 7.04 -8.61 -5.47
C GLU A 48 8.37 -9.37 -5.64
N GLU A 49 9.05 -9.20 -6.77
CA GLU A 49 10.36 -9.77 -6.99
C GLU A 49 11.36 -9.32 -5.92
N SER A 50 12.39 -10.13 -5.67
CA SER A 50 13.42 -9.77 -4.70
C SER A 50 14.20 -8.52 -5.13
N HIS A 51 14.50 -7.63 -4.19
CA HIS A 51 15.25 -6.39 -4.42
C HIS A 51 16.69 -6.64 -4.94
N GLY A 52 17.26 -7.82 -4.72
CA GLY A 52 18.59 -8.17 -5.21
C GLY A 52 18.86 -9.68 -5.09
N GLY A 53 19.92 -10.16 -5.75
CA GLY A 53 20.28 -11.58 -5.71
C GLY A 53 20.44 -12.09 -4.28
N GLY A 54 19.60 -13.05 -3.87
CA GLY A 54 19.65 -13.66 -2.54
C GLY A 54 18.97 -12.87 -1.42
N SER A 55 18.40 -11.70 -1.69
CA SER A 55 17.61 -10.97 -0.69
C SER A 55 16.23 -11.59 -0.51
N VAL A 56 15.70 -11.55 0.72
CA VAL A 56 14.30 -11.90 1.02
C VAL A 56 13.38 -10.66 0.99
N LEU A 57 13.94 -9.47 0.79
CA LEU A 57 13.20 -8.22 0.78
C LEU A 57 12.51 -8.01 -0.58
N PRO A 58 11.18 -7.85 -0.62
CA PRO A 58 10.48 -7.50 -1.86
C PRO A 58 10.90 -6.13 -2.37
N ARG A 59 11.15 -6.03 -3.68
CA ARG A 59 11.59 -4.80 -4.35
C ARG A 59 10.60 -3.66 -4.13
N GLY A 60 9.31 -3.94 -4.16
CA GLY A 60 8.26 -2.96 -3.93
C GLY A 60 8.30 -2.32 -2.55
N LEU A 61 8.67 -3.08 -1.51
CA LEU A 61 8.87 -2.53 -0.18
C LEU A 61 10.10 -1.61 -0.13
N ALA A 62 11.23 -2.05 -0.69
CA ALA A 62 12.46 -1.26 -0.75
C ALA A 62 12.24 0.07 -1.51
N LEU A 63 11.55 0.02 -2.64
CA LEU A 63 11.16 1.20 -3.42
C LEU A 63 10.21 2.12 -2.66
N THR A 64 9.27 1.58 -1.90
CA THR A 64 8.33 2.39 -1.10
C THR A 64 9.06 3.16 -0.01
N VAL A 65 10.06 2.55 0.64
CA VAL A 65 10.93 3.23 1.61
C VAL A 65 11.75 4.33 0.92
N ALA A 66 12.37 4.04 -0.22
CA ALA A 66 13.15 5.01 -0.97
C ALA A 66 12.29 6.19 -1.45
N LEU A 67 11.05 5.94 -1.88
CA LEU A 67 10.07 6.97 -2.23
C LEU A 67 9.75 7.87 -1.04
N LEU A 68 9.42 7.31 0.13
CA LEU A 68 9.13 8.09 1.33
C LEU A 68 10.28 9.01 1.75
N GLN A 69 11.52 8.51 1.62
CA GLN A 69 12.73 9.28 1.88
C GLN A 69 12.95 10.38 0.83
N ALA A 70 12.81 10.05 -0.45
CA ALA A 70 12.95 11.00 -1.55
C ALA A 70 11.93 12.15 -1.48
N LEU A 71 10.68 11.86 -1.10
CA LEU A 71 9.67 12.90 -0.87
C LEU A 71 10.05 13.81 0.29
N GLY A 72 10.66 13.25 1.36
CA GLY A 72 11.23 14.03 2.44
C GLY A 72 12.38 14.93 1.98
N ASP A 73 13.26 14.43 1.13
CA ASP A 73 14.40 15.19 0.56
C ASP A 73 13.94 16.33 -0.36
N LEU A 74 12.82 16.14 -1.06
CA LEU A 74 12.20 17.15 -1.90
C LEU A 74 11.39 18.17 -1.09
N GLY A 75 11.10 17.89 0.19
CA GLY A 75 10.25 18.75 1.02
C GLY A 75 8.83 18.91 0.48
N THR A 76 8.30 17.90 -0.22
CA THR A 76 6.95 17.97 -0.79
C THR A 76 5.91 17.45 0.20
N ASP A 77 4.79 18.18 0.28
CA ASP A 77 3.61 17.79 1.05
C ASP A 77 2.52 17.16 0.17
N ALA A 78 2.85 16.77 -1.07
CA ALA A 78 1.90 16.10 -1.96
C ALA A 78 1.38 14.80 -1.31
N PRO A 79 0.05 14.62 -1.14
CA PRO A 79 -0.51 13.45 -0.47
C PRO A 79 -0.16 12.15 -1.20
N LEU A 80 0.49 11.21 -0.51
CA LEU A 80 0.90 9.91 -1.04
C LEU A 80 -0.12 8.82 -0.67
N TRP A 81 -0.69 8.19 -1.69
CA TRP A 81 -1.39 6.91 -1.60
C TRP A 81 -0.50 5.76 -2.09
N CYS A 82 -0.43 4.69 -1.32
CA CYS A 82 0.24 3.45 -1.74
C CYS A 82 -0.81 2.39 -2.12
N ALA A 83 -0.79 1.95 -3.37
CA ALA A 83 -1.69 0.93 -3.88
C ALA A 83 -1.08 -0.46 -3.76
N THR A 84 -1.91 -1.42 -3.35
CA THR A 84 -1.63 -2.85 -3.33
C THR A 84 -2.72 -3.60 -4.09
N ARG A 85 -2.58 -4.92 -4.28
CA ARG A 85 -3.60 -5.76 -4.90
C ARG A 85 -3.60 -7.15 -4.26
N GLY A 86 -4.68 -7.46 -3.54
CA GLY A 86 -4.83 -8.75 -2.85
C GLY A 86 -3.94 -8.86 -1.61
N ALA A 87 -3.52 -7.73 -1.04
CA ALA A 87 -2.72 -7.67 0.18
C ALA A 87 -3.54 -7.80 1.46
N VAL A 88 -4.84 -7.47 1.37
CA VAL A 88 -5.79 -7.52 2.49
C VAL A 88 -7.06 -8.25 2.08
N SER A 89 -7.80 -8.71 3.09
CA SER A 89 -9.09 -9.35 2.93
C SER A 89 -10.19 -8.52 3.59
N VAL A 90 -11.30 -8.29 2.87
CA VAL A 90 -12.51 -7.65 3.43
C VAL A 90 -13.54 -8.64 3.95
N GLY A 91 -13.24 -9.95 3.93
CA GLY A 91 -14.16 -10.99 4.42
C GLY A 91 -13.81 -12.40 3.94
N ARG A 92 -14.56 -13.40 4.41
CA ARG A 92 -14.25 -14.83 4.20
C ARG A 92 -14.08 -15.26 2.74
N SER A 93 -14.78 -14.61 1.81
CA SER A 93 -14.69 -14.90 0.37
C SER A 93 -13.63 -14.08 -0.36
N ASP A 94 -13.00 -13.11 0.29
CA ASP A 94 -11.95 -12.27 -0.26
C ASP A 94 -10.59 -12.87 0.12
N ARG A 95 -9.92 -13.48 -0.86
CA ARG A 95 -8.66 -14.18 -0.63
C ARG A 95 -7.50 -13.20 -0.63
N ILE A 96 -6.53 -13.45 0.24
CA ILE A 96 -5.21 -12.80 0.16
C ILE A 96 -4.42 -13.53 -0.92
N ASP A 97 -4.16 -12.82 -2.01
CA ASP A 97 -3.42 -13.34 -3.17
C ASP A 97 -1.95 -12.88 -3.15
N SER A 98 -1.62 -11.84 -2.38
CA SER A 98 -0.26 -11.32 -2.25
C SER A 98 0.08 -10.97 -0.80
N ALA A 99 0.67 -11.93 -0.09
CA ALA A 99 1.11 -11.71 1.28
C ALA A 99 2.30 -10.72 1.37
N LEU A 100 3.16 -10.67 0.35
CA LEU A 100 4.34 -9.79 0.34
C LEU A 100 3.96 -8.30 0.31
N GLN A 101 2.88 -7.96 -0.39
CA GLN A 101 2.36 -6.59 -0.44
C GLN A 101 1.81 -6.11 0.91
N ALA A 102 1.41 -7.02 1.80
CA ALA A 102 0.96 -6.66 3.15
C ALA A 102 2.08 -6.00 4.00
N LEU A 103 3.35 -6.18 3.64
CA LEU A 103 4.45 -5.49 4.31
C LEU A 103 4.36 -3.96 4.14
N VAL A 104 3.86 -3.49 2.99
CA VAL A 104 3.61 -2.05 2.76
C VAL A 104 2.48 -1.52 3.66
N TRP A 105 1.52 -2.37 4.05
CA TRP A 105 0.50 -2.00 5.03
C TRP A 105 1.08 -1.83 6.43
N GLY A 106 2.02 -2.70 6.82
CA GLY A 106 2.77 -2.54 8.06
C GLY A 106 3.61 -1.26 8.08
N LEU A 107 4.34 -0.99 6.99
CA LEU A 107 5.12 0.25 6.82
C LEU A 107 4.21 1.49 6.86
N GLY A 108 3.07 1.45 6.16
CA GLY A 108 2.14 2.58 6.07
C GLY A 108 1.54 2.98 7.41
N GLY A 109 1.35 2.04 8.34
CA GLY A 109 0.95 2.34 9.71
C GLY A 109 1.95 3.22 10.46
N VAL A 110 3.25 3.08 10.18
CA VAL A 110 4.31 3.95 10.73
C VAL A 110 4.39 5.26 9.95
N ALA A 111 4.36 5.20 8.62
CA ALA A 111 4.44 6.37 7.75
C ALA A 111 3.33 7.40 8.02
N GLY A 112 2.11 6.95 8.33
CA GLY A 112 1.00 7.83 8.70
C GLY A 112 1.23 8.60 10.00
N VAL A 113 2.04 8.09 10.92
CA VAL A 113 2.39 8.75 12.19
C VAL A 113 3.62 9.64 12.03
N GLU A 114 4.63 9.20 11.29
CA GLU A 114 5.86 9.97 11.08
C GLU A 114 5.69 11.12 10.10
N TYR A 115 4.81 10.98 9.10
CA TYR A 115 4.65 11.91 7.99
C TYR A 115 3.20 12.33 7.72
N PRO A 116 2.41 12.72 8.75
CA PRO A 116 0.98 12.99 8.62
C PRO A 116 0.64 14.10 7.62
N GLN A 117 1.58 15.02 7.35
CA GLN A 117 1.40 16.12 6.40
C GLN A 117 1.37 15.68 4.93
N ARG A 118 1.96 14.53 4.60
CA ARG A 118 2.10 14.06 3.21
C ARG A 118 1.64 12.62 2.99
N TRP A 119 1.32 11.90 4.05
CA TRP A 119 0.77 10.54 3.94
C TRP A 119 -0.75 10.61 3.79
N ALA A 120 -1.27 10.13 2.67
CA ALA A 120 -2.71 10.09 2.41
C ALA A 120 -3.32 8.75 2.82
N GLY A 121 -2.64 7.63 2.52
CA GLY A 121 -3.11 6.32 2.94
C GLY A 121 -2.68 5.14 2.08
N LEU A 122 -3.35 4.01 2.31
CA LEU A 122 -3.20 2.73 1.64
C LEU A 122 -4.51 2.36 0.93
N VAL A 123 -4.41 1.87 -0.30
CA VAL A 123 -5.56 1.34 -1.03
C VAL A 123 -5.25 -0.04 -1.61
N ASP A 124 -6.07 -1.06 -1.30
CA ASP A 124 -5.96 -2.37 -1.94
C ASP A 124 -6.94 -2.47 -3.11
N LEU A 125 -6.41 -2.76 -4.29
CA LEU A 125 -7.14 -2.81 -5.55
C LEU A 125 -7.72 -4.21 -5.79
N PRO A 126 -8.84 -4.31 -6.54
CA PRO A 126 -9.33 -5.60 -6.99
C PRO A 126 -8.40 -6.20 -8.04
N ARG A 127 -8.46 -7.54 -8.22
CA ARG A 127 -7.70 -8.24 -9.26
C ARG A 127 -7.92 -7.66 -10.66
N ARG A 128 -9.15 -7.26 -10.96
CA ARG A 128 -9.55 -6.58 -12.20
C ARG A 128 -10.11 -5.20 -11.84
N LEU A 129 -9.48 -4.17 -12.40
CA LEU A 129 -9.95 -2.79 -12.30
C LEU A 129 -10.91 -2.51 -13.46
N ASP A 130 -12.21 -2.73 -13.23
CA ASP A 130 -13.26 -2.30 -14.17
C ASP A 130 -13.67 -0.83 -13.93
N ASP A 131 -14.55 -0.30 -14.78
CA ASP A 131 -14.97 1.11 -14.72
C ASP A 131 -15.57 1.50 -13.36
N ARG A 132 -16.27 0.55 -12.71
CA ARG A 132 -16.85 0.79 -11.39
C ARG A 132 -15.78 0.84 -10.31
N ALA A 133 -14.81 -0.07 -10.36
CA ALA A 133 -13.66 -0.05 -9.46
C ALA A 133 -12.78 1.19 -9.69
N ALA A 134 -12.60 1.63 -10.94
CA ALA A 134 -11.89 2.86 -11.27
C ALA A 134 -12.59 4.11 -10.71
N THR A 135 -13.92 4.16 -10.79
CA THR A 135 -14.72 5.23 -10.17
C THR A 135 -14.52 5.26 -8.66
N ARG A 136 -14.62 4.11 -7.99
CA ARG A 136 -14.40 4.01 -6.54
C ARG A 136 -12.97 4.34 -6.11
N LEU A 137 -11.98 3.98 -6.94
CA LEU A 137 -10.60 4.37 -6.69
C LEU A 137 -10.47 5.90 -6.77
N ALA A 138 -11.07 6.54 -7.77
CA ALA A 138 -11.07 8.00 -7.84
C ALA A 138 -11.74 8.65 -6.62
N GLU A 139 -12.88 8.10 -6.15
CA GLU A 139 -13.53 8.53 -4.91
C GLU A 139 -12.61 8.38 -3.69
N ALA A 140 -11.96 7.22 -3.53
CA ALA A 140 -11.02 6.95 -2.44
C ALA A 140 -9.86 7.96 -2.41
N LEU A 141 -9.32 8.34 -3.57
CA LEU A 141 -8.17 9.25 -3.66
C LEU A 141 -8.54 10.72 -3.47
N THR A 142 -9.78 11.12 -3.76
CA THR A 142 -10.21 12.53 -3.79
C THR A 142 -11.14 12.93 -2.65
N SER A 143 -11.89 11.98 -2.10
CA SER A 143 -12.83 12.21 -1.01
C SER A 143 -12.92 10.99 -0.08
N PRO A 144 -11.83 10.63 0.63
CA PRO A 144 -11.78 9.42 1.45
C PRO A 144 -12.67 9.48 2.70
N GLY A 145 -13.28 10.63 3.02
CA GLY A 145 -14.13 10.78 4.21
C GLY A 145 -13.37 10.63 5.54
N GLY A 146 -12.06 10.90 5.55
CA GLY A 146 -11.20 10.72 6.72
C GLY A 146 -10.58 9.33 6.84
N GLU A 147 -10.84 8.42 5.89
CA GLU A 147 -10.21 7.11 5.84
C GLU A 147 -8.82 7.15 5.20
N ASP A 148 -7.87 6.40 5.77
CA ASP A 148 -6.50 6.27 5.24
C ASP A 148 -6.13 4.82 4.89
N GLN A 149 -7.04 3.87 5.11
CA GLN A 149 -6.81 2.44 4.90
C GLN A 149 -8.04 1.82 4.25
N LEU A 150 -7.98 1.70 2.93
CA LEU A 150 -9.11 1.41 2.08
C LEU A 150 -8.90 0.13 1.24
N ALA A 151 -9.99 -0.58 0.95
CA ALA A 151 -10.00 -1.65 -0.02
C ALA A 151 -11.12 -1.43 -1.04
N VAL A 152 -10.76 -1.41 -2.32
CA VAL A 152 -11.70 -1.31 -3.44
C VAL A 152 -12.07 -2.72 -3.87
N ARG A 153 -13.36 -3.02 -3.90
CA ARG A 153 -13.91 -4.29 -4.38
C ARG A 153 -15.12 -4.06 -5.27
N ALA A 154 -15.57 -5.12 -5.95
CA ALA A 154 -16.77 -5.08 -6.79
C ALA A 154 -18.02 -4.64 -6.01
N THR A 155 -18.11 -5.02 -4.75
CA THR A 155 -19.22 -4.72 -3.84
C THR A 155 -19.17 -3.29 -3.28
N GLY A 156 -18.01 -2.67 -3.14
CA GLY A 156 -17.90 -1.34 -2.54
C GLY A 156 -16.48 -0.92 -2.18
N LEU A 157 -16.40 0.21 -1.49
CA LEU A 157 -15.21 0.70 -0.81
C LEU A 157 -15.31 0.32 0.67
N TYR A 158 -14.25 -0.23 1.23
CA TYR A 158 -14.19 -0.69 2.62
C TYR A 158 -13.09 0.05 3.37
N GLY A 159 -13.40 0.56 4.57
CA GLY A 159 -12.41 1.12 5.49
C GLY A 159 -11.98 0.10 6.54
N ARG A 160 -10.69 0.09 6.91
CA ARG A 160 -10.18 -0.82 7.94
C ARG A 160 -10.68 -0.40 9.33
N ARG A 161 -11.05 -1.38 10.15
CA ARG A 161 -11.43 -1.18 11.56
C ARG A 161 -10.76 -2.21 12.45
N ILE A 162 -10.44 -1.79 13.66
CA ILE A 162 -10.10 -2.69 14.76
C ILE A 162 -11.37 -2.85 15.59
N VAL A 163 -11.78 -4.10 15.80
CA VAL A 163 -12.98 -4.44 16.56
C VAL A 163 -12.62 -5.43 17.66
N HIS A 164 -13.43 -5.47 18.71
CA HIS A 164 -13.24 -6.43 19.79
C HIS A 164 -13.52 -7.86 19.30
N ALA A 165 -12.55 -8.76 19.46
CA ALA A 165 -12.71 -10.19 19.18
C ALA A 165 -13.23 -10.92 20.42
N GLY A 166 -14.52 -10.76 20.73
CA GLY A 166 -15.14 -11.36 21.90
C GLY A 166 -15.25 -12.87 21.76
N LEU A 167 -14.50 -13.61 22.58
CA LEU A 167 -14.64 -15.06 22.66
C LEU A 167 -15.89 -15.46 23.45
N GLY A 168 -16.27 -14.71 24.50
CA GLY A 168 -17.43 -15.07 25.34
C GLY A 168 -17.37 -16.53 25.80
N ASP A 169 -18.51 -17.22 25.72
CA ASP A 169 -18.61 -18.68 25.95
C ASP A 169 -18.41 -19.50 24.65
N THR A 170 -17.80 -18.92 23.61
CA THR A 170 -17.55 -19.64 22.35
C THR A 170 -16.56 -20.77 22.63
N PRO A 171 -16.96 -22.04 22.44
CA PRO A 171 -16.08 -23.16 22.67
C PRO A 171 -14.91 -23.11 21.67
N PRO A 172 -13.72 -23.60 22.06
CA PRO A 172 -12.59 -23.70 21.16
C PRO A 172 -12.97 -24.53 19.93
N VAL A 173 -12.51 -24.11 18.76
CA VAL A 173 -12.74 -24.82 17.49
C VAL A 173 -12.14 -26.24 17.52
N ARG A 174 -11.10 -26.45 18.35
CA ARG A 174 -10.47 -27.74 18.59
C ARG A 174 -9.74 -27.74 19.94
N ASP A 175 -9.69 -28.87 20.60
CA ASP A 175 -8.76 -29.11 21.70
C ASP A 175 -7.35 -29.35 21.13
N TRP A 176 -6.38 -28.59 21.61
CA TRP A 176 -4.99 -28.72 21.16
C TRP A 176 -4.16 -29.50 22.18
N SER A 177 -3.89 -30.77 21.86
CA SER A 177 -3.00 -31.66 22.61
C SER A 177 -2.00 -32.28 21.62
N PRO A 178 -0.88 -31.60 21.30
CA PRO A 178 0.07 -32.11 20.31
C PRO A 178 0.78 -33.35 20.84
N GLU A 179 0.99 -34.32 19.97
CA GLU A 179 1.87 -35.47 20.23
C GLU A 179 3.18 -35.28 19.46
N GLY A 180 4.30 -35.79 20.01
CA GLY A 180 5.61 -35.70 19.37
C GLY A 180 6.33 -34.36 19.58
N THR A 181 7.07 -33.89 18.57
CA THR A 181 7.96 -32.74 18.69
C THR A 181 7.32 -31.46 18.15
N VAL A 182 7.32 -30.40 18.96
CA VAL A 182 6.91 -29.05 18.56
C VAL A 182 8.16 -28.17 18.43
N LEU A 183 8.35 -27.53 17.27
CA LEU A 183 9.40 -26.52 17.06
C LEU A 183 8.87 -25.14 17.46
N ILE A 184 9.54 -24.48 18.40
CA ILE A 184 9.30 -23.08 18.77
C ILE A 184 10.54 -22.29 18.34
N THR A 185 10.37 -21.36 17.40
CA THR A 185 11.46 -20.50 16.94
C THR A 185 11.64 -19.32 17.88
N GLY A 186 12.86 -19.10 18.41
CA GLY A 186 13.18 -17.97 19.30
C GLY A 186 12.63 -18.08 20.72
N GLY A 187 12.33 -19.31 21.19
CA GLY A 187 11.82 -19.60 22.54
C GLY A 187 12.90 -19.94 23.56
#